data_AF-A0A963YVF7-F1
#
_entry.id   AF-A0A963YVF7-F1
#
_cell.length_a   1.000
_cell.length_b   1.000
_cell.length_c   1.000
_cell.angle_alpha   90.00
_cell.angle_beta   90.00
_cell.angle_gamma   90.00
#
_symmetry.space_group_name_H-M   'P 1'
#
loop_
_entity.id
_entity.type
_entity.pdbx_description
1 polymer ?
#
loop_
_entity_poly.entity_id
_entity_poly.type
_entity_poly.pdbx_seq_one_letter_code
_entity_poly.pdbx_strand_id
1 'polypeptide(L)'
;MLRSKDPTKLEIWIADVRLSGFSVLRRFAQILERDIDAVRNAISDEWSNGQTEGQINKLKALKRSMYGHAGAELLRARMPPPNA
;
A
#
# COMPACT_ATOMS: atom_id res chain seq x y z
N MET A 1 1.66 7.55 -6.78
CA MET A 1 0.19 7.53 -6.99
C MET A 1 -0.06 7.08 -8.41
N LEU A 2 -0.86 6.02 -8.61
CA LEU A 2 -1.38 5.64 -9.93
C LEU A 2 -2.21 6.81 -10.44
N ARG A 3 -1.80 7.44 -11.55
CA ARG A 3 -2.42 8.66 -12.06
C ARG A 3 -3.63 8.37 -12.96
N SER A 4 -3.81 7.12 -13.35
CA SER A 4 -4.86 6.65 -14.26
C SER A 4 -5.73 5.62 -13.53
N LYS A 5 -7.05 5.79 -13.54
CA LYS A 5 -8.02 4.78 -13.02
C LYS A 5 -8.29 3.65 -14.02
N ASP A 6 -7.35 3.41 -14.93
CA ASP A 6 -7.49 2.47 -16.03
C ASP A 6 -6.62 1.23 -15.76
N PRO A 7 -7.20 0.10 -15.33
CA PRO A 7 -6.46 -1.12 -15.03
C PRO A 7 -5.87 -1.78 -16.28
N THR A 8 -6.39 -1.48 -17.48
CA THR A 8 -5.89 -2.06 -18.75
C THR A 8 -4.42 -1.72 -18.99
N LYS A 9 -3.99 -0.51 -18.60
CA LYS A 9 -2.59 -0.08 -18.72
C LYS A 9 -1.65 -0.90 -17.84
N LEU A 10 -2.12 -1.36 -16.69
CA LEU A 10 -1.35 -2.24 -15.82
C LEU A 10 -1.16 -3.60 -16.48
N GLU A 11 -2.20 -4.16 -17.10
CA GLU A 11 -2.14 -5.46 -17.75
C GLU A 11 -1.16 -5.48 -18.94
N ILE A 12 -1.20 -4.43 -19.77
CA ILE A 12 -0.23 -4.24 -20.86
C ILE A 12 1.19 -4.18 -20.30
N TRP A 13 1.41 -3.40 -19.24
CA TRP A 13 2.73 -3.27 -18.63
C TRP A 13 3.24 -4.58 -18.02
N ILE A 14 2.36 -5.37 -17.39
CA ILE A 14 2.69 -6.70 -16.86
C ILE A 14 3.15 -7.61 -18.02
N ALA A 15 2.42 -7.62 -19.14
CA ALA A 15 2.78 -8.43 -20.32
C ALA A 15 4.15 -8.02 -20.89
N ASP A 16 4.41 -6.72 -21.03
CA ASP A 16 5.69 -6.20 -21.53
C ASP A 16 6.86 -6.59 -20.61
N VAL A 17 6.67 -6.45 -19.29
CA VAL A 17 7.70 -6.79 -18.31
C VAL A 17 8.03 -8.28 -18.32
N ARG A 18 7.05 -9.16 -18.54
CA ARG A 18 7.28 -10.61 -18.63
C ARG A 18 8.21 -10.98 -19.79
N LEU A 19 8.11 -10.27 -20.90
CA LEU A 19 8.96 -10.45 -22.07
C LEU A 19 10.32 -9.74 -21.94
N SER A 20 10.44 -8.83 -20.98
CA SER A 20 11.68 -8.09 -20.75
C SER A 20 12.79 -8.95 -20.12
N GLY A 21 14.04 -8.53 -20.29
CA GLY A 21 15.22 -9.15 -19.66
C GLY A 21 15.35 -8.88 -18.15
N PHE A 22 14.53 -8.00 -17.56
CA PHE A 22 14.70 -7.54 -16.18
C PHE A 22 14.08 -8.51 -15.14
N SER A 23 14.91 -9.35 -14.53
CA SER A 23 14.48 -10.36 -13.56
C SER A 23 13.73 -9.80 -12.35
N VAL A 24 14.16 -8.64 -11.83
CA VAL A 24 13.52 -7.96 -10.70
C VAL A 24 12.11 -7.52 -11.05
N LEU A 25 11.93 -6.93 -12.23
CA LEU A 25 10.63 -6.47 -12.70
C LEU A 25 9.70 -7.66 -12.98
N ARG A 26 10.21 -8.74 -13.59
CA ARG A 26 9.43 -9.97 -13.78
C ARG A 26 8.92 -10.54 -12.45
N ARG A 27 9.78 -10.59 -11.42
CA ARG A 27 9.37 -11.07 -10.10
C ARG A 27 8.32 -10.16 -9.46
N PHE A 28 8.47 -8.85 -9.64
CA PHE A 28 7.48 -7.90 -9.14
C PHE A 28 6.13 -8.04 -9.87
N ALA A 29 6.13 -8.19 -11.20
CA ALA A 29 4.94 -8.46 -12.00
C ALA A 29 4.22 -9.75 -11.57
N GLN A 30 4.97 -10.83 -11.28
CA GLN A 30 4.39 -12.08 -10.75
C GLN A 30 3.65 -11.88 -9.42
N ILE A 31 4.17 -11.01 -8.53
CA ILE A 31 3.50 -10.71 -7.26
C ILE A 31 2.20 -9.94 -7.53
N LEU A 32 2.21 -8.98 -8.44
CA LEU A 32 1.01 -8.23 -8.82
C LEU A 32 -0.06 -9.12 -9.46
N GLU A 33 0.35 -10.06 -10.32
CA GLU A 33 -0.56 -11.02 -10.96
C GLU A 33 -1.23 -11.95 -9.95
N ARG A 34 -0.52 -12.36 -8.90
CA ARG A 34 -1.09 -13.21 -7.85
C ARG A 34 -2.25 -12.53 -7.13
N ASP A 35 -2.16 -11.21 -6.96
CA ASP A 35 -3.11 -10.38 -6.23
C ASP A 35 -3.90 -9.46 -7.19
N ILE A 36 -4.07 -9.86 -8.45
CA ILE A 36 -4.52 -8.98 -9.55
C ILE A 36 -5.88 -8.32 -9.32
N ASP A 37 -6.83 -9.03 -8.72
CA ASP A 37 -8.17 -8.47 -8.45
C ASP A 37 -8.10 -7.35 -7.42
N ALA A 38 -7.29 -7.52 -6.37
CA ALA A 38 -7.07 -6.46 -5.38
C ALA A 38 -6.37 -5.25 -6.01
N VAL A 39 -5.41 -5.48 -6.90
CA VAL A 39 -4.70 -4.40 -7.61
C VAL A 39 -5.61 -3.67 -8.58
N ARG A 40 -6.47 -4.37 -9.32
CA ARG A 40 -7.50 -3.77 -10.19
C ARG A 40 -8.46 -2.91 -9.39
N ASN A 41 -8.99 -3.44 -8.28
CA ASN A 41 -9.89 -2.67 -7.40
C ASN A 41 -9.18 -1.43 -6.84
N ALA A 42 -7.92 -1.53 -6.43
CA ALA A 42 -7.15 -0.37 -5.96
C ALA A 42 -6.93 0.72 -7.04
N ILE A 43 -7.06 0.39 -8.32
CA ILE A 43 -6.98 1.34 -9.45
C ILE A 43 -8.36 1.92 -9.78
N SER A 44 -9.40 1.08 -9.79
CA SER A 44 -10.73 1.44 -10.26
C SER A 44 -11.62 2.05 -9.18
N ASP A 45 -11.47 1.64 -7.92
CA ASP A 45 -12.27 2.17 -6.81
C ASP A 45 -11.91 3.61 -6.48
N GLU A 46 -12.90 4.35 -6.00
CA GLU A 46 -12.73 5.68 -5.45
C GLU A 46 -12.17 5.67 -4.03
N TRP A 47 -12.32 4.53 -3.34
CA TRP A 47 -11.85 4.31 -1.99
C TRP A 47 -10.39 3.90 -1.99
N SER A 48 -9.58 4.58 -1.19
CA SER A 48 -8.18 4.22 -1.00
C SER A 48 -7.92 3.76 0.43
N ASN A 49 -7.00 2.82 0.59
CA ASN A 49 -6.50 2.41 1.90
C ASN A 49 -5.60 3.48 2.56
N GLY A 50 -5.39 4.62 1.90
CA GLY A 50 -4.44 5.65 2.32
C GLY A 50 -4.74 6.23 3.70
N GLN A 51 -6.02 6.37 4.06
CA GLN A 51 -6.39 6.85 5.40
C GLN A 51 -5.98 5.84 6.48
N THR A 52 -6.33 4.56 6.28
CA THR A 52 -5.96 3.48 7.19
C THR A 52 -4.44 3.36 7.32
N GLU A 53 -3.72 3.39 6.21
CA GLU A 53 -2.26 3.36 6.18
C GLU A 53 -1.64 4.57 6.88
N GLY A 54 -2.24 5.75 6.71
CA GLY A 54 -1.84 6.97 7.41
C GLY A 54 -1.95 6.82 8.93
N GLN A 55 -3.07 6.31 9.42
CA GLN A 55 -3.27 6.06 10.86
C GLN A 55 -2.29 4.99 11.39
N ILE A 56 -2.09 3.90 10.64
CA ILE A 56 -1.12 2.86 10.98
C ILE A 56 0.30 3.43 11.03
N ASN A 57 0.66 4.31 10.09
CA ASN A 57 1.98 4.94 10.04
C ASN A 57 2.19 5.89 11.23
N LYS A 58 1.18 6.68 11.61
CA LYS A 58 1.20 7.51 12.84
C LYS A 58 1.40 6.65 14.08
N LEU A 59 0.63 5.56 14.22
CA LEU A 59 0.75 4.62 15.32
C LEU A 59 2.16 4.00 15.39
N LYS A 60 2.70 3.54 14.25
CA LYS A 60 4.05 2.97 14.16
C LYS A 60 5.12 4.01 14.50
N ALA A 61 4.95 5.27 14.06
CA ALA A 61 5.88 6.35 14.38
C ALA A 61 5.90 6.64 15.89
N LEU A 62 4.73 6.75 16.52
CA LEU A 62 4.60 6.93 17.97
C LEU A 62 5.22 5.78 18.75
N LYS A 63 4.98 4.53 18.35
CA LYS A 63 5.61 3.38 19.01
C LYS A 63 7.13 3.39 18.88
N ARG A 64 7.67 3.80 17.73
CA ARG A 64 9.12 3.93 17.50
C ARG A 64 9.76 5.06 18.30
N SER A 65 9.09 6.21 18.45
CA SER A 65 9.60 7.31 19.31
C SER A 65 9.65 6.92 20.78
N MET A 66 8.92 5.87 21.18
CA MET A 66 8.91 5.29 22.52
C MET A 66 9.74 4.00 22.61
N TYR A 67 10.70 3.82 21.70
CA TYR A 67 11.62 2.69 21.65
C TYR A 67 10.94 1.31 21.62
N GLY A 68 9.69 1.24 21.14
CA GLY A 68 8.92 -0.01 21.10
C GLY A 68 8.23 -0.41 22.41
N HIS A 69 8.44 0.32 23.51
CA HIS A 69 7.96 -0.05 24.85
C HIS A 69 6.51 0.36 25.13
N ALA A 70 5.88 1.12 24.22
CA ALA A 70 4.50 1.55 24.41
C ALA A 70 3.51 0.40 24.18
N GLY A 71 2.77 0.06 25.25
CA GLY A 71 1.62 -0.85 25.21
C GLY A 71 0.37 -0.20 24.61
N ALA A 72 -0.69 -0.99 24.40
CA ALA A 72 -1.90 -0.55 23.70
C ALA A 72 -2.64 0.61 24.40
N GLU A 73 -2.64 0.66 25.73
CA GLU A 73 -3.26 1.77 26.48
C GLU A 73 -2.48 3.07 26.31
N LEU A 74 -1.16 3.02 26.43
CA LEU A 74 -0.28 4.18 26.27
C LEU A 74 -0.30 4.72 24.84
N LEU A 75 -0.39 3.84 23.84
CA LEU A 75 -0.56 4.24 22.44
C LEU A 75 -1.92 4.90 22.21
N ARG A 76 -3.01 4.37 22.79
CA ARG A 76 -4.34 5.00 22.72
C ARG A 76 -4.36 6.39 23.37
N ALA A 77 -3.73 6.54 24.52
CA ALA A 77 -3.67 7.82 25.24
C ALA A 77 -2.86 8.90 24.50
N ARG A 78 -1.90 8.51 23.66
CA ARG A 78 -1.00 9.42 22.95
C ARG A 78 -1.32 9.59 21.46
N MET A 79 -2.19 8.75 20.90
CA MET A 79 -2.60 8.91 19.51
C MET A 79 -3.46 10.17 19.37
N PRO A 80 -3.16 11.05 18.39
CA PRO A 80 -4.06 12.15 18.07
C PRO A 80 -5.39 11.60 17.53
N PRO A 81 -6.50 12.33 17.71
CA PRO A 81 -7.78 11.92 17.16
C PRO A 81 -7.69 11.77 15.63
N PRO A 82 -8.45 10.82 15.04
CA PRO A 82 -8.50 10.68 13.61
C PRO A 82 -9.09 11.97 13.01
N ASN A 83 -8.28 12.68 12.22
CA ASN A 83 -8.59 13.92 11.48
C ASN A 83 -8.59 15.24 12.31
N ALA A 84 -7.54 15.48 13.09
CA ALA A 84 -7.08 16.85 13.38
C ALA A 84 -6.16 17.39 12.28
#